data_AF-A0A7S2N1S7-F1
#
_entry.id   AF-A0A7S2N1S7-F1
#
_cell.length_a   1.000
_cell.length_b   1.000
_cell.length_c   1.000
_cell.angle_alpha   90.00
_cell.angle_beta   90.00
_cell.angle_gamma   90.00
#
_symmetry.space_group_name_H-M   'P 1'
#
loop_
_entity.id
_entity.type
_entity.pdbx_description
1 polymer ?
#
loop_
_entity_poly.entity_id
_entity_poly.type
_entity_poly.pdbx_seq_one_letter_code
_entity_poly.pdbx_strand_id
1 'polypeptide(L)'
;VRAPHKQGFRRTCADMVPLVLHLATAALLLTDSVLLPIVRPPRCAVAMAEPFRVEVCTNKYCAKKGSKRTLATLEEMAASREDLVVVRADMSHTEHGCFDECMMGPNVRLGGKPQEDGGPIINGVKGEEACAEILARAQLLSQDSN
;
A
#
# COMPACT_ATOMS: atom_id res chain seq x y z
N VAL A 1 -52.48 17.95 41.57
CA VAL A 1 -53.46 16.93 42.02
C VAL A 1 -53.15 15.62 41.31
N ARG A 2 -53.25 14.46 42.00
CA ARG A 2 -53.17 13.07 41.49
C ARG A 2 -52.01 12.68 40.52
N ALA A 3 -51.11 11.82 41.02
CA ALA A 3 -50.57 10.71 40.23
C ALA A 3 -51.56 9.50 40.29
N PRO A 4 -51.34 8.35 39.59
CA PRO A 4 -50.33 7.37 40.05
C PRO A 4 -49.64 6.50 38.96
N HIS A 5 -48.55 5.79 39.34
CA HIS A 5 -48.13 4.39 39.03
C HIS A 5 -48.40 3.72 37.63
N LYS A 6 -47.66 2.72 37.11
CA LYS A 6 -46.54 1.78 37.47
C LYS A 6 -46.14 1.08 36.12
N GLN A 7 -45.10 0.26 35.89
CA GLN A 7 -43.89 -0.33 36.53
C GLN A 7 -42.96 -0.78 35.34
N GLY A 8 -41.70 -1.20 35.43
CA GLY A 8 -40.73 -1.33 36.53
C GLY A 8 -40.04 -2.71 36.57
N PHE A 9 -38.77 -2.79 36.12
CA PHE A 9 -37.86 -3.94 36.34
C PHE A 9 -36.42 -3.43 36.62
N ARG A 10 -35.58 -4.22 37.30
CA ARG A 10 -34.22 -3.86 37.76
C ARG A 10 -33.18 -4.88 37.26
N ARG A 11 -31.93 -4.48 36.97
CA ARG A 11 -30.67 -4.78 37.73
C ARG A 11 -30.67 -6.12 38.51
N THR A 12 -29.58 -6.89 38.61
CA THR A 12 -28.12 -6.55 38.68
C THR A 12 -27.21 -7.60 38.04
N CYS A 13 -25.90 -7.33 38.00
CA CYS A 13 -24.83 -8.32 37.84
C CYS A 13 -24.67 -9.23 39.08
N ALA A 14 -24.05 -10.40 38.89
CA ALA A 14 -23.34 -11.27 39.86
C ALA A 14 -22.45 -12.22 39.00
N ASP A 15 -21.12 -12.33 39.19
CA ASP A 15 -20.36 -13.07 40.22
C ASP A 15 -20.54 -14.60 40.15
N MET A 16 -19.57 -15.49 40.45
CA MET A 16 -18.11 -15.64 40.29
C MET A 16 -17.71 -16.89 41.12
N VAL A 17 -16.89 -17.82 40.58
CA VAL A 17 -16.25 -18.99 41.26
C VAL A 17 -17.20 -20.03 41.96
N PRO A 18 -16.77 -21.24 42.44
CA PRO A 18 -15.41 -21.76 42.66
C PRO A 18 -15.03 -23.17 42.11
N LEU A 19 -13.77 -23.52 42.42
CA LEU A 19 -12.97 -24.75 42.30
C LEU A 19 -13.68 -26.13 42.38
N VAL A 20 -13.06 -27.17 41.78
CA VAL A 20 -12.25 -28.21 42.49
C VAL A 20 -11.45 -29.10 41.49
N LEU A 21 -10.36 -29.70 41.98
CA LEU A 21 -9.31 -30.45 41.26
C LEU A 21 -9.44 -31.99 41.46
N HIS A 22 -8.68 -32.77 40.67
CA HIS A 22 -8.44 -34.23 40.71
C HIS A 22 -9.38 -35.08 39.82
N LEU A 23 -9.00 -36.23 39.26
CA LEU A 23 -7.76 -37.04 39.43
C LEU A 23 -7.33 -37.64 38.06
N ALA A 24 -6.12 -38.21 37.98
CA ALA A 24 -5.52 -38.65 36.72
C ALA A 24 -5.74 -40.15 36.40
N THR A 25 -5.78 -40.48 35.10
CA THR A 25 -5.37 -41.79 34.58
C THR A 25 -4.65 -41.59 33.25
N ALA A 26 -3.45 -42.17 33.13
CA ALA A 26 -2.72 -42.22 31.86
C ALA A 26 -2.91 -43.59 31.22
N ALA A 27 -3.04 -43.62 29.89
CA ALA A 27 -2.93 -44.83 29.09
C ALA A 27 -2.13 -44.50 27.81
N LEU A 28 -0.96 -45.12 27.66
CA LEU A 28 -0.31 -45.21 26.36
C LEU A 28 -1.05 -46.25 25.52
N LEU A 29 -0.94 -46.11 24.19
CA LEU A 29 -0.68 -47.13 23.16
C LEU A 29 -1.01 -46.46 21.82
N LEU A 30 0.01 -45.98 21.10
CA LEU A 30 0.59 -46.69 19.96
C LEU A 30 -0.41 -46.88 18.80
N THR A 31 -0.34 -45.93 17.87
CA THR A 31 -0.23 -46.16 16.41
C THR A 31 -1.07 -47.28 15.78
N ASP A 32 -2.03 -46.90 14.92
CA ASP A 32 -1.76 -47.11 13.49
C ASP A 32 -2.50 -46.15 12.54
N SER A 33 -1.80 -45.87 11.44
CA SER A 33 -2.19 -45.35 10.13
C SER A 33 -3.67 -45.03 9.83
N VAL A 34 -4.06 -43.76 10.00
CA VAL A 34 -5.11 -43.14 9.15
C VAL A 34 -4.48 -42.03 8.33
N LEU A 35 -4.19 -42.33 7.05
CA LEU A 35 -3.73 -41.37 6.06
C LEU A 35 -4.88 -40.44 5.64
N LEU A 36 -5.20 -39.47 6.49
CA LEU A 36 -5.97 -38.30 6.07
C LEU A 36 -5.13 -37.57 4.99
N PRO A 37 -5.65 -37.36 3.76
CA PRO A 37 -5.00 -36.48 2.82
C PRO A 37 -5.03 -35.08 3.42
N ILE A 38 -3.87 -34.58 3.88
CA ILE A 38 -3.72 -33.18 4.25
C ILE A 38 -3.84 -32.38 2.96
N VAL A 39 -5.09 -32.05 2.60
CA VAL A 39 -5.42 -30.99 1.67
C VAL A 39 -4.92 -29.70 2.33
N ARG A 40 -3.63 -29.42 2.12
CA ARG A 40 -3.08 -28.09 2.37
C ARG A 40 -4.03 -27.13 1.64
N PRO A 41 -4.63 -26.14 2.31
CA PRO A 41 -5.26 -25.06 1.56
C PRO A 41 -4.19 -24.54 0.60
N PRO A 42 -4.53 -24.22 -0.67
CA PRO A 42 -3.55 -23.61 -1.55
C PRO A 42 -2.99 -22.41 -0.80
N ARG A 43 -1.69 -22.44 -0.52
CA ARG A 43 -0.99 -21.24 -0.07
C ARG A 43 -1.00 -20.34 -1.29
N CYS A 44 -2.06 -19.56 -1.40
CA CYS A 44 -2.08 -18.34 -2.20
C CYS A 44 -0.92 -17.53 -1.64
N ALA A 45 0.24 -17.67 -2.27
CA ALA A 45 1.25 -16.65 -2.21
C ALA A 45 0.56 -15.42 -2.77
N VAL A 46 0.11 -14.55 -1.88
CA VAL A 46 -0.31 -13.21 -2.25
C VAL A 46 0.93 -12.62 -2.86
N ALA A 47 0.97 -12.57 -4.20
CA ALA A 47 2.03 -11.89 -4.91
C ALA A 47 1.96 -10.46 -4.41
N MET A 48 2.97 -10.04 -3.64
CA MET A 48 3.11 -8.67 -3.21
C MET A 48 3.40 -7.90 -4.49
N ALA A 49 2.34 -7.31 -5.07
CA ALA A 49 2.44 -6.58 -6.32
C ALA A 49 3.53 -5.51 -6.16
N GLU A 50 4.45 -5.42 -7.14
CA GLU A 50 5.49 -4.40 -7.04
C GLU A 50 4.84 -3.02 -6.99
N PRO A 51 5.24 -2.14 -6.03
CA PRO A 51 4.64 -0.82 -5.91
C PRO A 51 4.88 -0.03 -7.19
N PHE A 52 3.83 0.58 -7.70
CA PHE A 52 3.86 1.26 -9.00
C PHE A 52 4.85 2.45 -8.96
N ARG A 53 5.89 2.39 -9.78
CA ARG A 53 6.96 3.40 -9.79
C ARG A 53 6.47 4.72 -10.39
N VAL A 54 6.83 5.82 -9.73
CA VAL A 54 6.59 7.20 -10.18
C VAL A 54 7.93 7.93 -10.17
N GLU A 55 8.53 8.14 -11.34
CA GLU A 55 9.92 8.60 -11.45
C GLU A 55 10.00 10.08 -11.85
N VAL A 56 10.58 10.91 -10.99
CA VAL A 56 10.69 12.37 -11.22
C VAL A 56 12.08 12.72 -11.77
N CYS A 57 12.13 13.42 -12.92
CA CYS A 57 13.40 13.89 -13.46
C CYS A 57 13.94 15.09 -12.67
N THR A 58 15.14 14.94 -12.10
CA THR A 58 15.85 15.99 -11.34
C THR A 58 17.12 16.50 -12.03
N ASN A 59 17.33 16.21 -13.32
CA ASN A 59 18.44 16.77 -14.09
C ASN A 59 18.27 18.29 -14.31
N LYS A 60 19.37 18.98 -14.63
CA LYS A 60 19.59 20.44 -14.71
C LYS A 60 18.38 21.27 -15.18
N TYR A 61 17.72 20.87 -16.27
CA TYR A 61 16.58 21.58 -16.84
C TYR A 61 15.31 21.46 -15.97
N CYS A 62 14.91 20.24 -15.60
CA CYS A 62 13.77 20.02 -14.70
C CYS A 62 14.02 20.60 -13.30
N ALA A 63 15.26 20.50 -12.79
CA ALA A 63 15.66 21.12 -11.52
C ALA A 63 15.52 22.66 -11.56
N LYS A 64 15.97 23.33 -12.63
CA LYS A 64 15.77 24.78 -12.84
C LYS A 64 14.30 25.17 -12.92
N LYS A 65 13.43 24.26 -13.37
CA LYS A 65 11.97 24.45 -13.43
C LYS A 65 11.21 24.01 -12.16
N GLY A 66 11.92 23.60 -11.10
CA GLY A 66 11.36 23.33 -9.78
C GLY A 66 11.14 21.86 -9.43
N SER A 67 11.65 20.89 -10.19
CA SER A 67 11.33 19.46 -9.97
C SER A 67 11.77 18.89 -8.62
N LYS A 68 12.68 19.56 -7.89
CA LYS A 68 12.98 19.24 -6.49
C LYS A 68 11.78 19.45 -5.56
N ARG A 69 10.95 20.48 -5.80
CA ARG A 69 9.69 20.70 -5.05
C ARG A 69 8.63 19.70 -5.49
N THR A 70 8.50 19.45 -6.80
CA THR A 70 7.57 18.42 -7.32
C THR A 70 7.87 17.04 -6.73
N LEU A 71 9.16 16.65 -6.65
CA LEU A 71 9.59 15.41 -6.01
C LEU A 71 9.16 15.38 -4.54
N ALA A 72 9.53 16.39 -3.73
CA ALA A 72 9.20 16.42 -2.31
C ALA A 72 7.68 16.40 -2.04
N THR A 73 6.88 17.12 -2.83
CA THR A 73 5.41 17.09 -2.72
C THR A 73 4.83 15.73 -3.13
N LEU A 74 5.36 15.08 -4.17
CA LEU A 74 4.95 13.72 -4.53
C LEU A 74 5.35 12.69 -3.46
N GLU A 75 6.57 12.78 -2.90
CA GLU A 75 7.06 11.94 -1.79
C GLU A 75 6.19 12.11 -0.53
N GLU A 76 5.85 13.35 -0.16
CA GLU A 76 4.97 13.67 0.98
C GLU A 76 3.54 13.11 0.79
N MET A 77 2.97 13.28 -0.40
CA MET A 77 1.64 12.74 -0.74
C MET A 77 1.63 11.22 -0.94
N ALA A 78 2.80 10.60 -1.19
CA ALA A 78 2.98 9.15 -1.28
C ALA A 78 3.35 8.49 0.05
N ALA A 79 3.76 9.24 1.07
CA ALA A 79 4.25 8.70 2.34
C ALA A 79 3.21 7.88 3.13
N SER A 80 1.92 7.99 2.79
CA SER A 80 0.81 7.21 3.33
C SER A 80 0.32 6.08 2.41
N ARG A 81 1.05 5.81 1.31
CA ARG A 81 0.66 4.86 0.25
C ARG A 81 1.68 3.74 0.11
N GLU A 82 1.18 2.50 0.13
CA GLU A 82 1.98 1.30 -0.13
C GLU A 82 1.83 0.79 -1.58
N ASP A 83 0.87 1.33 -2.36
CA ASP A 83 0.54 0.89 -3.71
C ASP A 83 1.43 1.52 -4.81
N LEU A 84 2.16 2.58 -4.48
CA LEU A 84 3.08 3.27 -5.38
C LEU A 84 4.36 3.69 -4.66
N VAL A 85 5.42 3.93 -5.42
CA VAL A 85 6.70 4.43 -4.91
C VAL A 85 7.20 5.58 -5.77
N VAL A 86 7.32 6.76 -5.15
CA VAL A 86 7.91 7.94 -5.78
C VAL A 86 9.42 7.86 -5.64
N VAL A 87 10.14 8.02 -6.74
CA VAL A 87 11.61 8.01 -6.76
C VAL A 87 12.16 9.13 -7.65
N ARG A 88 13.41 9.52 -7.40
CA ARG A 88 14.21 10.22 -8.39
C ARG A 88 14.47 9.28 -9.56
N ALA A 89 14.18 9.73 -10.78
CA ALA A 89 14.48 8.99 -12.00
C ALA A 89 16.00 8.75 -12.14
N ASP A 90 16.41 7.48 -12.28
CA ASP A 90 17.77 7.11 -12.69
C ASP A 90 17.83 7.06 -14.22
N MET A 91 18.57 8.00 -14.79
CA MET A 91 18.71 8.22 -16.23
C MET A 91 20.11 7.86 -16.72
N SER A 92 20.86 7.04 -15.96
CA SER A 92 22.22 6.64 -16.32
C SER A 92 22.33 5.84 -17.63
N HIS A 93 21.19 5.38 -18.17
CA HIS A 93 21.09 4.71 -19.47
C HIS A 93 20.83 5.65 -20.67
N THR A 94 20.39 6.90 -20.47
CA THR A 94 20.09 7.83 -21.59
C THR A 94 21.26 8.77 -21.90
N GLU A 95 21.48 9.08 -23.19
CA GLU A 95 22.65 9.84 -23.67
C GLU A 95 22.80 11.21 -22.99
N HIS A 96 21.68 11.85 -22.63
CA HIS A 96 21.66 13.18 -22.02
C HIS A 96 21.33 13.15 -20.51
N GLY A 97 21.19 11.95 -19.93
CA GLY A 97 20.80 11.75 -18.53
C GLY A 97 19.41 12.33 -18.22
N CYS A 98 18.50 12.34 -19.19
CA CYS A 98 17.15 12.89 -19.04
C CYS A 98 16.12 12.21 -19.96
N PHE A 99 14.85 12.62 -19.84
CA PHE A 99 13.73 12.15 -20.67
C PHE A 99 13.63 12.90 -22.02
N ASP A 100 14.63 13.72 -22.37
CA ASP A 100 14.80 14.60 -23.55
C ASP A 100 13.71 15.67 -23.82
N GLU A 101 12.47 15.42 -23.41
CA GLU A 101 11.36 16.38 -23.30
C GLU A 101 11.56 17.43 -22.18
N CYS A 102 12.75 17.53 -21.57
CA CYS A 102 13.00 18.38 -20.41
C CYS A 102 12.83 19.89 -20.69
N MET A 103 12.72 20.28 -21.97
CA MET A 103 12.27 21.60 -22.40
C MET A 103 10.86 21.96 -21.88
N MET A 104 10.05 21.00 -21.42
CA MET A 104 8.70 21.22 -20.85
C MET A 104 8.57 20.89 -19.36
N GLY A 105 9.68 20.59 -18.65
CA GLY A 105 9.61 20.05 -17.28
C GLY A 105 9.06 20.95 -16.15
N PRO A 106 8.91 20.42 -14.92
CA PRO A 106 9.26 19.07 -14.45
C PRO A 106 8.60 17.93 -15.24
N ASN A 107 9.34 16.87 -15.50
CA ASN A 107 8.83 15.66 -16.16
C ASN A 107 8.75 14.54 -15.12
N VAL A 108 7.64 13.81 -15.12
CA VAL A 108 7.39 12.64 -14.28
C VAL A 108 6.99 11.47 -15.17
N ARG A 109 7.57 10.30 -14.95
CA ARG A 109 7.25 9.06 -15.66
C ARG A 109 6.42 8.14 -14.78
N LEU A 110 5.40 7.50 -15.35
CA LEU A 110 4.50 6.59 -14.64
C LEU A 110 4.74 5.15 -15.07
N GLY A 111 5.05 4.29 -14.10
CA GLY A 111 5.36 2.88 -14.32
C GLY A 111 6.74 2.67 -14.95
N GLY A 112 6.87 1.57 -15.69
CA GLY A 112 8.13 1.12 -16.27
C GLY A 112 9.01 0.32 -15.31
N LYS A 113 10.11 -0.22 -15.84
CA LYS A 113 11.20 -0.78 -15.03
C LYS A 113 12.31 0.27 -14.87
N PRO A 114 13.11 0.21 -13.78
CA PRO A 114 14.28 1.06 -13.64
C PRO A 114 15.21 0.92 -14.86
N GLN A 115 15.77 2.03 -15.34
CA GLN A 115 16.71 2.09 -16.47
C GLN A 115 16.17 1.55 -17.83
N GLU A 116 14.85 1.35 -17.98
CA GLU A 116 14.19 1.13 -19.28
C GLU A 116 13.38 2.36 -19.68
N ASP A 117 13.20 2.65 -20.97
CA ASP A 117 12.42 3.80 -21.49
C ASP A 117 10.91 3.55 -21.59
N GLY A 118 10.37 2.70 -20.70
CA GLY A 118 8.95 2.34 -20.67
C GLY A 118 8.10 3.23 -19.76
N GLY A 119 6.81 3.38 -20.10
CA GLY A 119 5.81 4.12 -19.32
C GLY A 119 5.59 5.57 -19.80
N PRO A 120 4.36 6.12 -19.71
CA PRO A 120 4.09 7.47 -20.18
C PRO A 120 4.81 8.53 -19.35
N ILE A 121 5.42 9.49 -20.04
CA ILE A 121 6.00 10.70 -19.46
C ILE A 121 4.95 11.82 -19.48
N ILE A 122 4.82 12.53 -18.36
CA ILE A 122 3.95 13.70 -18.21
C ILE A 122 4.83 14.93 -17.91
N ASN A 123 4.67 15.99 -18.70
CA ASN A 123 5.45 17.22 -18.57
C ASN A 123 4.76 18.27 -17.69
N GLY A 124 5.49 19.32 -17.32
CA GLY A 124 4.95 20.51 -16.67
C GLY A 124 4.55 20.38 -15.20
N VAL A 125 4.66 19.20 -14.58
CA VAL A 125 4.07 18.87 -13.26
C VAL A 125 4.56 19.81 -12.14
N LYS A 126 3.66 20.66 -11.63
CA LYS A 126 3.95 21.70 -10.62
C LYS A 126 2.73 21.97 -9.73
N GLY A 127 2.98 22.15 -8.43
CA GLY A 127 1.93 22.43 -7.45
C GLY A 127 1.18 21.17 -7.00
N GLU A 128 0.49 21.26 -5.88
CA GLU A 128 -0.15 20.12 -5.21
C GLU A 128 -1.27 19.49 -6.06
N GLU A 129 -2.06 20.30 -6.79
CA GLU A 129 -3.12 19.83 -7.69
C GLU A 129 -2.59 18.92 -8.82
N ALA A 130 -1.54 19.33 -9.52
CA ALA A 130 -0.91 18.50 -10.55
C ALA A 130 -0.23 17.26 -9.95
N CYS A 131 0.29 17.33 -8.71
CA CYS A 131 0.82 16.16 -8.03
C CYS A 131 -0.29 15.16 -7.65
N ALA A 132 -1.47 15.65 -7.26
CA ALA A 132 -2.66 14.83 -7.02
C ALA A 132 -3.13 14.13 -8.30
N GLU A 133 -3.20 14.83 -9.43
CA GLU A 133 -3.57 14.24 -10.73
C GLU A 133 -2.60 13.11 -11.13
N ILE A 134 -1.29 13.35 -10.98
CA ILE A 134 -0.26 12.34 -11.25
C ILE A 134 -0.41 11.10 -10.37
N LEU A 135 -0.68 11.26 -9.08
CA LEU A 135 -0.85 10.13 -8.14
C LEU A 135 -2.20 9.41 -8.29
N ALA A 136 -3.22 10.07 -8.83
CA ALA A 136 -4.48 9.43 -9.24
C ALA A 136 -4.29 8.65 -10.55
N ARG A 137 -3.58 9.23 -11.53
CA ARG A 137 -3.27 8.58 -12.82
C ARG A 137 -2.34 7.38 -12.65
N ALA A 138 -1.37 7.45 -11.73
CA ALA A 138 -0.54 6.31 -11.34
C ALA A 138 -1.38 5.13 -10.82
N GLN A 139 -2.43 5.40 -10.04
CA GLN A 139 -3.32 4.40 -9.46
C GLN A 139 -4.25 3.74 -10.48
N LEU A 140 -4.67 4.47 -11.52
CA LEU A 140 -5.41 3.88 -12.64
C LEU A 140 -4.49 2.95 -13.45
N LEU A 141 -3.28 3.41 -13.79
CA LEU A 141 -2.30 2.61 -14.54
C LEU A 141 -1.80 1.39 -13.76
N SER A 142 -1.76 1.44 -12.43
CA SER A 142 -1.43 0.25 -11.61
C SER A 142 -2.56 -0.77 -11.57
N GLN A 143 -3.83 -0.33 -11.66
CA GLN A 143 -4.99 -1.22 -11.78
C GLN A 143 -5.06 -1.90 -13.16
N ASP A 144 -4.77 -1.17 -14.25
CA ASP A 144 -4.72 -1.72 -15.62
C ASP A 144 -3.56 -2.71 -15.85
N SER A 145 -2.63 -2.83 -14.90
CA SER A 145 -1.39 -3.63 -15.02
C SER A 145 -1.38 -4.94 -14.19
N ASN A 146 -2.48 -5.31 -13.55
CA ASN A 146 -2.62 -6.51 -12.69
C ASN A 146 -3.69 -7.50 -13.20
#